data_AF-A0A9D6S383-F1
#
_entry.id   AF-A0A9D6S383-F1
#
_cell.length_a   1.000
_cell.length_b   1.000
_cell.length_c   1.000
_cell.angle_alpha   90.00
_cell.angle_beta   90.00
_cell.angle_gamma   90.00
#
_symmetry.space_group_name_H-M   'P 1'
#
loop_
_entity.id
_entity.type
_entity.pdbx_description
1 polymer ?
#
loop_
_entity_poly.entity_id
_entity_poly.type
_entity_poly.pdbx_seq_one_letter_code
_entity_poly.pdbx_strand_id
1 'polypeptide(L)'
;AEMIRSGVTSFADLYYYEEDVARATAEAGMRAVCAQTILKFPTPDASSYEESLAYTRDFIQRWKDHPLIVPSVGPHAAYTCTPEILQACAALAAEFDVPLHTHIAETSFEVADNRKAHNMPVVPWMKKQNLFDAKVLAAHCVHIDEGEMHTLHKANCGMAHCPSSNLKLASGVAPVVKMLELGLNVGIGTDGPASNNDLDMFEETRLAAFLAKGISGDPTALPARRALEMATRLGAAALHIGHLTGSLVAGKCADLATVDLGPLHNSPKFSRDCNAIYSQLVYAAHAQDVTDVMVNGQWLMRDRQLLTLDETAITEAARDYARRIDAFLIQREKSVLSKLVAIGGVTQEESFEVQVKARAADPQRVLDGLQSDAITIIRKAHYHEFDTYFRFAEPEKNQLRYREDDFLDEKGTVTGTRYRLTLIGESKEREFENSVLLFRSRYLAPATQSLRFYREYFQPASEREVEKDRRRWLVVYRGVEFFINLDRLLRPATPHHFVEIKSRTWSKRDAEDKAKLIVELMGLLGAKPDESVVERYAEIASE
;
A
#
# COMPACT_ATOMS: atom_id res chain seq x y z
N ALA A 1 -17.20 -21.02 0.19
CA ALA A 1 -18.21 -21.31 -0.85
C ALA A 1 -17.61 -21.21 -2.25
N GLU A 2 -17.11 -20.04 -2.65
CA GLU A 2 -16.47 -19.82 -3.97
C GLU A 2 -15.39 -20.86 -4.30
N MET A 3 -14.40 -21.03 -3.43
CA MET A 3 -13.35 -22.05 -3.59
C MET A 3 -13.89 -23.48 -3.82
N ILE A 4 -14.92 -23.89 -3.06
CA ILE A 4 -15.54 -25.21 -3.24
C ILE A 4 -16.23 -25.29 -4.61
N ARG A 5 -16.93 -24.23 -5.03
CA ARG A 5 -17.56 -24.17 -6.34
C ARG A 5 -16.55 -24.23 -7.48
N SER A 6 -15.33 -23.71 -7.29
CA SER A 6 -14.26 -23.73 -8.29
C SER A 6 -13.36 -24.96 -8.20
N GLY A 7 -13.71 -25.98 -7.39
CA GLY A 7 -12.97 -27.24 -7.34
C GLY A 7 -11.75 -27.23 -6.42
N VAL A 8 -11.56 -26.17 -5.63
CA VAL A 8 -10.46 -26.07 -4.67
C VAL A 8 -10.78 -26.90 -3.43
N THR A 9 -9.87 -27.83 -3.11
CA THR A 9 -9.96 -28.71 -1.93
C THR A 9 -9.00 -28.32 -0.82
N SER A 10 -7.95 -27.55 -1.15
CA SER A 10 -6.92 -27.10 -0.22
C SER A 10 -6.44 -25.71 -0.60
N PHE A 11 -6.22 -24.84 0.38
CA PHE A 11 -5.63 -23.51 0.17
C PHE A 11 -4.59 -23.19 1.25
N ALA A 12 -3.83 -22.11 1.05
CA ALA A 12 -3.00 -21.52 2.09
C ALA A 12 -3.47 -20.09 2.34
N ASP A 13 -3.67 -19.76 3.60
CA ASP A 13 -4.03 -18.41 4.03
C ASP A 13 -2.86 -17.76 4.76
N LEU A 14 -2.80 -16.44 4.68
CA LEU A 14 -1.93 -15.59 5.48
C LEU A 14 -2.73 -14.34 5.81
N TYR A 15 -3.42 -14.37 6.95
CA TYR A 15 -4.24 -13.24 7.36
C TYR A 15 -4.19 -13.01 8.88
N TYR A 16 -5.08 -12.13 9.33
CA TYR A 16 -5.32 -11.84 10.75
C TYR A 16 -6.45 -12.72 11.27
N TYR A 17 -6.51 -12.92 12.59
CA TYR A 17 -7.51 -13.74 13.26
C TYR A 17 -7.54 -15.18 12.72
N GLU A 18 -6.38 -15.81 12.51
CA GLU A 18 -6.30 -17.13 11.85
C GLU A 18 -6.97 -18.26 12.61
N GLU A 19 -7.21 -18.08 13.91
CA GLU A 19 -8.07 -19.02 14.63
C GLU A 19 -9.51 -19.03 14.13
N ASP A 20 -10.06 -17.86 13.82
CA ASP A 20 -11.43 -17.75 13.31
C ASP A 20 -11.49 -18.27 11.86
N VAL A 21 -10.45 -18.02 11.06
CA VAL A 21 -10.30 -18.59 9.71
C VAL A 21 -10.19 -20.11 9.75
N ALA A 22 -9.33 -20.66 10.61
CA ALA A 22 -9.17 -22.10 10.78
C ALA A 22 -10.47 -22.78 11.23
N ARG A 23 -11.20 -22.16 12.16
CA ARG A 23 -12.51 -22.65 12.61
C ARG A 23 -13.53 -22.64 11.48
N ALA A 24 -13.70 -21.53 10.77
CA ALA A 24 -14.61 -21.44 9.64
C ALA A 24 -14.26 -22.45 8.52
N THR A 25 -12.96 -22.66 8.29
CA THR A 25 -12.44 -23.63 7.31
C THR A 25 -12.78 -25.06 7.69
N ALA A 26 -12.53 -25.44 8.96
CA ALA A 26 -12.85 -26.76 9.47
C ALA A 26 -14.36 -27.02 9.47
N GLU A 27 -15.18 -26.03 9.85
CA GLU A 27 -16.65 -26.09 9.81
C GLU A 27 -17.17 -26.25 8.36
N ALA A 28 -16.53 -25.57 7.39
CA ALA A 28 -16.83 -25.74 5.97
C ALA A 28 -16.40 -27.12 5.42
N GLY A 29 -15.53 -27.83 6.14
CA GLY A 29 -14.97 -29.13 5.76
C GLY A 29 -13.77 -29.05 4.81
N MET A 30 -13.18 -27.87 4.61
CA MET A 30 -12.04 -27.65 3.71
C MET A 30 -10.69 -27.91 4.39
N ARG A 31 -9.65 -28.20 3.61
CA ARG A 31 -8.26 -28.29 4.09
C ARG A 31 -7.55 -26.93 3.92
N ALA A 32 -6.75 -26.52 4.90
CA ALA A 32 -5.94 -25.32 4.77
C ALA A 32 -4.59 -25.39 5.50
N VAL A 33 -3.63 -24.62 4.98
CA VAL A 33 -2.46 -24.17 5.71
C VAL A 33 -2.71 -22.72 6.16
N CYS A 34 -2.97 -22.49 7.44
CA CYS A 34 -3.37 -21.18 7.97
C CYS A 34 -2.18 -20.50 8.65
N ALA A 35 -1.70 -19.38 8.11
CA ALA A 35 -0.48 -18.72 8.59
C ALA A 35 -0.79 -17.43 9.36
N GLN A 36 -0.64 -17.47 10.69
CA GLN A 36 -0.90 -16.29 11.52
C GLN A 36 0.12 -15.19 11.21
N THR A 37 -0.40 -14.03 10.80
CA THR A 37 0.42 -12.87 10.39
C THR A 37 1.23 -12.31 11.56
N ILE A 38 2.51 -12.04 11.31
CA ILE A 38 3.43 -11.35 12.23
C ILE A 38 4.17 -10.26 11.44
N LEU A 39 4.18 -9.03 11.96
CA LEU A 39 4.90 -7.89 11.39
C LEU A 39 5.21 -6.82 12.45
N LYS A 40 6.08 -5.85 12.13
CA LYS A 40 6.62 -4.87 13.10
C LYS A 40 5.65 -3.78 13.58
N PHE A 41 4.50 -3.65 12.93
CA PHE A 41 3.45 -2.67 13.24
C PHE A 41 2.27 -3.33 13.95
N PRO A 42 1.44 -2.59 14.69
CA PRO A 42 0.19 -3.13 15.23
C PRO A 42 -0.71 -3.69 14.10
N THR A 43 -1.30 -4.85 14.34
CA THR A 43 -2.23 -5.54 13.44
C THR A 43 -3.66 -5.48 14.01
N PRO A 44 -4.70 -5.83 13.23
CA PRO A 44 -6.07 -5.85 13.72
C PRO A 44 -6.30 -6.74 14.95
N ASP A 45 -5.50 -7.79 15.12
CA ASP A 45 -5.63 -8.84 16.15
C ASP A 45 -4.52 -8.81 17.22
N ALA A 46 -3.48 -7.99 17.05
CA ALA A 46 -2.38 -7.85 18.01
C ALA A 46 -1.81 -6.43 18.03
N SER A 47 -1.51 -5.92 19.23
CA SER A 47 -0.96 -4.57 19.42
C SER A 47 0.55 -4.48 19.19
N SER A 48 1.25 -5.60 19.23
CA SER A 48 2.71 -5.72 19.10
C SER A 48 3.11 -7.05 18.45
N TYR A 49 4.33 -7.15 17.93
CA TYR A 49 4.79 -8.38 17.29
C TYR A 49 5.03 -9.50 18.31
N GLU A 50 5.38 -9.19 19.56
CA GLU A 50 5.51 -10.15 20.64
C GLU A 50 4.17 -10.80 20.98
N GLU A 51 3.10 -10.00 21.00
CA GLU A 51 1.73 -10.49 21.13
C GLU A 51 1.34 -11.36 19.94
N SER A 52 1.67 -10.95 18.70
CA SER A 52 1.44 -11.80 17.52
C SER A 52 2.18 -13.14 17.62
N LEU A 53 3.46 -13.14 18.04
CA LEU A 53 4.24 -14.38 18.22
C LEU A 53 3.65 -15.30 19.29
N ALA A 54 3.19 -14.73 20.42
CA ALA A 54 2.52 -15.48 21.46
C ALA A 54 1.19 -16.08 20.96
N TYR A 55 0.40 -15.28 20.24
CA TYR A 55 -0.83 -15.73 19.59
C TYR A 55 -0.54 -16.89 18.63
N THR A 56 0.46 -16.74 17.74
CA THR A 56 0.83 -17.78 16.77
C THR A 56 1.23 -19.08 17.47
N ARG A 57 1.98 -19.01 18.58
CA ARG A 57 2.34 -20.19 19.36
C ARG A 57 1.10 -20.89 19.92
N ASP A 58 0.19 -20.14 20.54
CA ASP A 58 -1.05 -20.69 21.09
C ASP A 58 -1.94 -21.30 20.00
N PHE A 59 -2.04 -20.62 18.85
CA PHE A 59 -2.74 -21.11 17.67
C PHE A 59 -2.15 -22.44 17.17
N ILE A 60 -0.82 -22.53 17.01
CA ILE A 60 -0.14 -23.77 16.63
C ILE A 60 -0.46 -24.89 17.63
N GLN A 61 -0.34 -24.63 18.93
CA GLN A 61 -0.60 -25.65 19.95
C GLN A 61 -2.02 -26.19 19.92
N ARG A 62 -3.01 -25.35 19.58
CA ARG A 62 -4.43 -25.75 19.55
C ARG A 62 -4.82 -26.48 18.28
N TRP A 63 -4.21 -26.15 17.15
CA TRP A 63 -4.57 -26.69 15.84
C TRP A 63 -3.62 -27.76 15.31
N LYS A 64 -2.47 -27.96 15.96
CA LYS A 64 -1.55 -29.05 15.63
C LYS A 64 -2.29 -30.39 15.69
N ASP A 65 -2.03 -31.23 14.69
CA ASP A 65 -2.66 -32.53 14.48
C ASP A 65 -4.16 -32.52 14.10
N HIS A 66 -4.75 -31.35 13.82
CA HIS A 66 -6.10 -31.28 13.27
C HIS A 66 -6.14 -31.93 11.85
N PRO A 67 -7.15 -32.75 11.51
CA PRO A 67 -7.17 -33.52 10.25
C PRO A 67 -7.26 -32.67 8.97
N LEU A 68 -7.71 -31.42 9.10
CA LEU A 68 -7.94 -30.50 7.99
C LEU A 68 -7.08 -29.22 8.04
N ILE A 69 -6.58 -28.84 9.22
CA ILE A 69 -5.90 -27.55 9.41
C ILE A 69 -4.45 -27.83 9.74
N VAL A 70 -3.55 -27.22 8.97
CA VAL A 70 -2.12 -27.18 9.26
C VAL A 70 -1.81 -25.76 9.71
N PRO A 71 -1.56 -25.52 11.01
CA PRO A 71 -1.15 -24.19 11.46
C PRO A 71 0.23 -23.85 10.90
N SER A 72 0.46 -22.57 10.62
CA SER A 72 1.67 -22.05 9.99
C SER A 72 2.06 -20.69 10.61
N VAL A 73 3.33 -20.31 10.48
CA VAL A 73 3.84 -19.01 10.91
C VAL A 73 3.89 -18.07 9.71
N GLY A 74 3.36 -16.85 9.84
CA GLY A 74 3.21 -15.91 8.72
C GLY A 74 3.98 -14.59 8.87
N PRO A 75 5.33 -14.54 8.87
CA PRO A 75 6.01 -13.25 8.76
C PRO A 75 5.65 -12.61 7.41
N HIS A 76 5.11 -11.40 7.41
CA HIS A 76 4.50 -10.82 6.21
C HIS A 76 5.46 -10.71 5.02
N ALA A 77 6.55 -9.94 5.15
CA ALA A 77 7.56 -9.73 4.11
C ALA A 77 8.85 -9.12 4.68
N ALA A 78 9.93 -9.07 3.89
CA ALA A 78 11.21 -8.47 4.31
C ALA A 78 11.10 -7.01 4.77
N TYR A 79 10.29 -6.20 4.08
CA TYR A 79 10.18 -4.76 4.38
C TYR A 79 9.31 -4.45 5.60
N THR A 80 8.50 -5.41 6.08
CA THR A 80 7.64 -5.26 7.27
C THR A 80 8.14 -6.02 8.50
N CYS A 81 9.19 -6.83 8.37
CA CYS A 81 9.74 -7.63 9.47
C CYS A 81 11.21 -7.27 9.74
N THR A 82 11.57 -7.10 11.01
CA THR A 82 12.97 -6.91 11.42
C THR A 82 13.72 -8.25 11.41
N PRO A 83 15.06 -8.26 11.47
CA PRO A 83 15.83 -9.50 11.64
C PRO A 83 15.37 -10.36 12.81
N GLU A 84 15.06 -9.72 13.94
CA GLU A 84 14.60 -10.39 15.17
C GLU A 84 13.25 -11.07 14.95
N ILE A 85 12.32 -10.41 14.25
CA ILE A 85 11.02 -10.99 13.89
C ILE A 85 11.21 -12.21 12.99
N LEU A 86 12.02 -12.09 11.92
CA LEU A 86 12.23 -13.19 10.97
C LEU A 86 12.88 -14.41 11.66
N GLN A 87 13.90 -14.17 12.48
CA GLN A 87 14.57 -15.22 13.24
C GLN A 87 13.62 -15.89 14.25
N ALA A 88 12.80 -15.11 14.97
CA ALA A 88 11.82 -15.64 15.91
C ALA A 88 10.73 -16.48 15.21
N CYS A 89 10.22 -16.01 14.06
CA CYS A 89 9.26 -16.75 13.25
C CYS A 89 9.84 -18.08 12.75
N ALA A 90 11.07 -18.05 12.22
CA ALA A 90 11.75 -19.25 11.74
C ALA A 90 11.99 -20.26 12.87
N ALA A 91 12.46 -19.77 14.03
CA ALA A 91 12.67 -20.61 15.21
C ALA A 91 11.36 -21.23 15.72
N LEU A 92 10.26 -20.47 15.74
CA LEU A 92 8.94 -20.97 16.15
C LEU A 92 8.42 -22.04 15.17
N ALA A 93 8.53 -21.80 13.87
CA ALA A 93 8.13 -22.77 12.85
C ALA A 93 8.94 -24.08 12.97
N ALA A 94 10.26 -23.97 13.17
CA ALA A 94 11.14 -25.11 13.37
C ALA A 94 10.86 -25.87 14.68
N GLU A 95 10.58 -25.16 15.78
CA GLU A 95 10.24 -25.75 17.08
C GLU A 95 9.03 -26.69 16.98
N PHE A 96 7.99 -26.27 16.27
CA PHE A 96 6.76 -27.05 16.11
C PHE A 96 6.73 -27.92 14.85
N ASP A 97 7.76 -27.88 14.00
CA ASP A 97 7.85 -28.56 12.70
C ASP A 97 6.71 -28.19 11.72
N VAL A 98 6.25 -26.94 11.77
CA VAL A 98 5.15 -26.41 10.94
C VAL A 98 5.66 -25.58 9.76
N PRO A 99 4.85 -25.38 8.70
CA PRO A 99 5.19 -24.47 7.61
C PRO A 99 5.38 -23.01 8.06
N LEU A 100 6.07 -22.25 7.21
CA LEU A 100 6.18 -20.80 7.30
C LEU A 100 5.77 -20.20 5.96
N HIS A 101 4.84 -19.24 5.94
CA HIS A 101 4.35 -18.60 4.72
C HIS A 101 4.75 -17.12 4.71
N THR A 102 5.33 -16.64 3.61
CA THR A 102 5.79 -15.25 3.50
C THR A 102 5.84 -14.76 2.04
N HIS A 103 5.74 -13.45 1.84
CA HIS A 103 5.93 -12.82 0.53
C HIS A 103 7.43 -12.55 0.28
N ILE A 104 7.94 -12.92 -0.90
CA ILE A 104 9.35 -12.75 -1.26
C ILE A 104 9.48 -12.12 -2.65
N ALA A 105 10.19 -10.98 -2.72
CA ALA A 105 10.62 -10.36 -3.98
C ALA A 105 9.46 -10.19 -4.98
N GLU A 106 8.35 -9.67 -4.49
CA GLU A 106 7.15 -9.44 -5.29
C GLU A 106 7.36 -8.29 -6.27
N THR A 107 8.00 -7.21 -5.83
CA THR A 107 8.17 -6.00 -6.65
C THR A 107 9.64 -5.64 -6.85
N SER A 108 9.95 -4.98 -7.98
CA SER A 108 11.30 -4.47 -8.23
C SER A 108 11.70 -3.38 -7.23
N PHE A 109 10.72 -2.63 -6.71
CA PHE A 109 10.90 -1.66 -5.64
C PHE A 109 11.36 -2.32 -4.34
N GLU A 110 10.72 -3.42 -3.92
CA GLU A 110 11.14 -4.21 -2.75
C GLU A 110 12.61 -4.64 -2.89
N VAL A 111 13.00 -5.19 -4.04
CA VAL A 111 14.38 -5.64 -4.28
C VAL A 111 15.36 -4.47 -4.24
N ALA A 112 15.02 -3.33 -4.84
CA ALA A 112 15.86 -2.14 -4.84
C ALA A 112 16.03 -1.56 -3.43
N ASP A 113 14.96 -1.47 -2.65
CA ASP A 113 14.99 -0.98 -1.26
C ASP A 113 15.78 -1.92 -0.36
N ASN A 114 15.62 -3.23 -0.50
CA ASN A 114 16.39 -4.21 0.26
C ASN A 114 17.90 -4.11 -0.06
N ARG A 115 18.27 -3.91 -1.33
CA ARG A 115 19.66 -3.67 -1.73
C ARG A 115 20.19 -2.37 -1.13
N LYS A 116 19.40 -1.30 -1.13
CA LYS A 116 19.79 -0.01 -0.54
C LYS A 116 19.99 -0.10 0.97
N ALA A 117 19.11 -0.81 1.68
CA ALA A 117 19.14 -0.92 3.13
C ALA A 117 20.18 -1.92 3.65
N HIS A 118 20.40 -3.02 2.93
CA HIS A 118 21.15 -4.18 3.44
C HIS A 118 22.30 -4.63 2.54
N ASN A 119 22.51 -3.98 1.39
CA ASN A 119 23.50 -4.35 0.38
C ASN A 119 23.34 -5.81 -0.11
N MET A 120 22.11 -6.32 -0.09
CA MET A 120 21.76 -7.69 -0.45
C MET A 120 20.45 -7.73 -1.22
N PRO A 121 20.26 -8.66 -2.18
CA PRO A 121 18.93 -9.02 -2.67
C PRO A 121 18.07 -9.62 -1.54
N VAL A 122 16.77 -9.79 -1.78
CA VAL A 122 15.80 -10.22 -0.76
C VAL A 122 16.10 -11.64 -0.28
N VAL A 123 16.27 -12.61 -1.18
CA VAL A 123 16.47 -14.02 -0.80
C VAL A 123 17.76 -14.22 0.00
N PRO A 124 18.94 -13.71 -0.40
CA PRO A 124 20.16 -13.85 0.39
C PRO A 124 20.08 -13.15 1.74
N TRP A 125 19.35 -12.03 1.82
CA TRP A 125 19.14 -11.34 3.09
C TRP A 125 18.25 -12.16 4.03
N MET A 126 17.12 -12.68 3.55
CA MET A 126 16.24 -13.56 4.33
C MET A 126 16.96 -14.84 4.79
N LYS A 127 17.81 -15.42 3.92
CA LYS A 127 18.68 -16.55 4.30
C LYS A 127 19.60 -16.22 5.47
N LYS A 128 20.19 -15.01 5.48
CA LYS A 128 21.07 -14.55 6.57
C LYS A 128 20.33 -14.46 7.91
N GLN A 129 19.01 -14.34 7.89
CA GLN A 129 18.15 -14.32 9.09
C GLN A 129 17.58 -15.71 9.43
N ASN A 130 18.14 -16.79 8.88
CA ASN A 130 17.73 -18.17 9.14
C ASN A 130 16.27 -18.48 8.75
N LEU A 131 15.64 -17.65 7.91
CA LEU A 131 14.25 -17.85 7.52
C LEU A 131 14.02 -19.23 6.86
N PHE A 132 15.00 -19.67 6.09
CA PHE A 132 14.97 -20.91 5.32
C PHE A 132 15.38 -22.16 6.13
N ASP A 133 15.57 -22.02 7.45
CA ASP A 133 15.68 -23.18 8.35
C ASP A 133 14.29 -23.80 8.62
N ALA A 134 13.21 -23.08 8.29
CA ALA A 134 11.83 -23.55 8.33
C ALA A 134 11.35 -24.11 6.97
N LYS A 135 10.20 -24.78 6.98
CA LYS A 135 9.49 -25.25 5.78
C LYS A 135 8.77 -24.08 5.09
N VAL A 136 9.51 -23.30 4.28
CA VAL A 136 8.99 -22.05 3.72
C VAL A 136 8.10 -22.28 2.47
N LEU A 137 6.97 -21.57 2.43
CA LEU A 137 6.19 -21.22 1.25
C LEU A 137 6.45 -19.73 0.92
N ALA A 138 7.07 -19.47 -0.23
CA ALA A 138 7.40 -18.15 -0.72
C ALA A 138 6.39 -17.70 -1.79
N ALA A 139 5.57 -16.71 -1.46
CA ALA A 139 4.62 -16.14 -2.39
C ALA A 139 5.29 -15.17 -3.38
N HIS A 140 4.74 -15.11 -4.59
CA HIS A 140 5.14 -14.28 -5.74
C HIS A 140 6.46 -14.67 -6.40
N CYS A 141 7.59 -14.40 -5.74
CA CYS A 141 8.94 -14.65 -6.28
C CYS A 141 9.13 -14.08 -7.70
N VAL A 142 8.67 -12.85 -7.94
CA VAL A 142 8.68 -12.24 -9.27
C VAL A 142 10.08 -11.80 -9.67
N HIS A 143 10.79 -11.13 -8.76
CA HIS A 143 12.10 -10.52 -9.01
C HIS A 143 13.22 -11.29 -8.33
N ILE A 144 13.39 -12.57 -8.70
CA ILE A 144 14.50 -13.40 -8.24
C ILE A 144 15.40 -13.84 -9.39
N ASP A 145 16.71 -13.88 -9.13
CA ASP A 145 17.69 -14.42 -10.09
C ASP A 145 17.93 -15.93 -9.93
N GLU A 146 18.70 -16.53 -10.84
CA GLU A 146 19.01 -17.96 -10.82
C GLU A 146 19.79 -18.40 -9.56
N GLY A 147 20.64 -17.53 -8.99
CA GLY A 147 21.36 -17.81 -7.75
C GLY A 147 20.42 -17.84 -6.53
N GLU A 148 19.43 -16.95 -6.52
CA GLU A 148 18.34 -16.95 -5.54
C GLU A 148 17.46 -18.20 -5.68
N MET A 149 17.10 -18.60 -6.91
CA MET A 149 16.37 -19.85 -7.17
C MET A 149 17.14 -21.07 -6.67
N HIS A 150 18.45 -21.16 -6.90
CA HIS A 150 19.28 -22.24 -6.35
C HIS A 150 19.31 -22.24 -4.82
N THR A 151 19.28 -21.06 -4.21
CA THR A 151 19.22 -20.93 -2.75
C THR A 151 17.91 -21.48 -2.21
N LEU A 152 16.79 -21.09 -2.81
CA LEU A 152 15.44 -21.56 -2.45
C LEU A 152 15.29 -23.07 -2.68
N HIS A 153 15.83 -23.60 -3.80
CA HIS A 153 15.82 -25.02 -4.09
C HIS A 153 16.62 -25.83 -3.05
N LYS A 154 17.83 -25.38 -2.69
CA LYS A 154 18.66 -26.05 -1.66
C LYS A 154 18.00 -26.06 -0.28
N ALA A 155 17.19 -25.05 0.02
CA ALA A 155 16.41 -24.98 1.25
C ALA A 155 15.05 -25.70 1.17
N ASN A 156 14.75 -26.37 0.04
CA ASN A 156 13.47 -27.04 -0.19
C ASN A 156 12.26 -26.11 0.00
N CYS A 157 12.39 -24.83 -0.36
CA CYS A 157 11.27 -23.88 -0.29
C CYS A 157 10.22 -24.21 -1.37
N GLY A 158 8.94 -24.05 -1.03
CA GLY A 158 7.82 -24.08 -1.97
C GLY A 158 7.49 -22.68 -2.48
N MET A 159 7.07 -22.55 -3.73
CA MET A 159 6.71 -21.27 -4.34
C MET A 159 5.20 -21.21 -4.60
N ALA A 160 4.58 -20.06 -4.35
CA ALA A 160 3.20 -19.77 -4.80
C ALA A 160 3.23 -18.71 -5.91
N HIS A 161 2.96 -19.13 -7.14
CA HIS A 161 2.84 -18.21 -8.28
C HIS A 161 1.42 -17.64 -8.35
N CYS A 162 1.29 -16.31 -8.20
CA CYS A 162 0.01 -15.60 -8.24
C CYS A 162 -0.10 -14.69 -9.48
N PRO A 163 -0.34 -15.23 -10.69
CA PRO A 163 -0.21 -14.47 -11.92
C PRO A 163 -1.18 -13.29 -12.05
N SER A 164 -2.48 -13.45 -11.72
CA SER A 164 -3.42 -12.33 -11.86
C SER A 164 -3.09 -11.18 -10.93
N SER A 165 -2.76 -11.47 -9.66
CA SER A 165 -2.32 -10.44 -8.71
C SER A 165 -1.06 -9.72 -9.17
N ASN A 166 -0.04 -10.47 -9.59
CA ASN A 166 1.20 -9.89 -10.08
C ASN A 166 0.99 -8.97 -11.29
N LEU A 167 0.06 -9.31 -12.19
CA LEU A 167 -0.27 -8.48 -13.35
C LEU A 167 -1.13 -7.27 -12.96
N LYS A 168 -2.15 -7.46 -12.11
CA LYS A 168 -3.08 -6.41 -11.68
C LYS A 168 -2.40 -5.33 -10.85
N LEU A 169 -1.43 -5.70 -10.02
CA LEU A 169 -0.61 -4.77 -9.23
C LEU A 169 0.61 -4.24 -10.00
N ALA A 170 0.81 -4.69 -11.25
CA ALA A 170 2.00 -4.40 -12.05
C ALA A 170 3.32 -4.79 -11.36
N SER A 171 3.29 -5.81 -10.50
CA SER A 171 4.45 -6.37 -9.81
C SER A 171 5.42 -7.01 -10.81
N GLY A 172 4.93 -7.69 -11.85
CA GLY A 172 5.72 -8.26 -12.94
C GLY A 172 5.35 -9.69 -13.29
N VAL A 173 6.27 -10.46 -13.87
CA VAL A 173 6.05 -11.87 -14.22
C VAL A 173 7.12 -12.74 -13.59
N ALA A 174 6.71 -13.68 -12.74
CA ALA A 174 7.63 -14.61 -12.11
C ALA A 174 8.25 -15.59 -13.14
N PRO A 175 9.54 -15.90 -13.04
CA PRO A 175 10.26 -16.79 -13.96
C PRO A 175 9.95 -18.29 -13.72
N VAL A 176 8.67 -18.65 -13.74
CA VAL A 176 8.17 -19.98 -13.32
C VAL A 176 8.76 -21.14 -14.12
N VAL A 177 9.01 -20.96 -15.42
CA VAL A 177 9.62 -22.01 -16.27
C VAL A 177 11.00 -22.37 -15.74
N LYS A 178 11.84 -21.37 -15.46
CA LYS A 178 13.19 -21.56 -14.92
C LYS A 178 13.15 -22.16 -13.52
N MET A 179 12.22 -21.74 -12.67
CA MET A 179 12.03 -22.35 -11.34
C MET A 179 11.72 -23.84 -11.45
N LEU A 180 10.82 -24.22 -12.36
CA LEU A 180 10.44 -25.63 -12.57
C LEU A 180 11.60 -26.45 -13.16
N GLU A 181 12.38 -25.90 -14.09
CA GLU A 181 13.58 -26.54 -14.65
C GLU A 181 14.66 -26.81 -13.60
N LEU A 182 14.81 -25.89 -12.64
CA LEU A 182 15.72 -26.04 -11.50
C LEU A 182 15.18 -26.99 -10.41
N GLY A 183 13.97 -27.52 -10.58
CA GLY A 183 13.37 -28.48 -9.66
C GLY A 183 12.72 -27.87 -8.41
N LEU A 184 12.38 -26.58 -8.42
CA LEU A 184 11.55 -25.99 -7.36
C LEU A 184 10.12 -26.53 -7.42
N ASN A 185 9.50 -26.69 -6.24
CA ASN A 185 8.08 -26.97 -6.12
C ASN A 185 7.30 -25.66 -6.30
N VAL A 186 6.73 -25.45 -7.49
CA VAL A 186 5.95 -24.25 -7.79
C VAL A 186 4.47 -24.61 -7.86
N GLY A 187 3.70 -24.08 -6.91
CA GLY A 187 2.24 -24.06 -6.91
C GLY A 187 1.68 -22.81 -7.59
N ILE A 188 0.35 -22.74 -7.67
CA ILE A 188 -0.40 -21.57 -8.13
C ILE A 188 -1.27 -21.08 -6.98
N GLY A 189 -1.39 -19.76 -6.82
CA GLY A 189 -2.30 -19.13 -5.87
C GLY A 189 -3.05 -17.97 -6.53
N THR A 190 -4.17 -17.58 -5.96
CA THR A 190 -5.00 -16.46 -6.46
C THR A 190 -4.56 -15.12 -5.88
N ASP A 191 -3.86 -15.15 -4.72
CA ASP A 191 -3.79 -14.02 -3.79
C ASP A 191 -5.19 -13.60 -3.30
N GLY A 192 -5.30 -12.48 -2.58
CA GLY A 192 -6.57 -11.98 -2.07
C GLY A 192 -7.51 -11.42 -3.16
N PRO A 193 -8.83 -11.44 -2.94
CA PRO A 193 -9.83 -10.98 -3.91
C PRO A 193 -9.82 -9.45 -4.13
N ALA A 194 -8.96 -8.70 -3.43
CA ALA A 194 -8.74 -7.27 -3.70
C ALA A 194 -7.71 -7.01 -4.82
N SER A 195 -6.81 -7.97 -5.07
CA SER A 195 -5.75 -7.91 -6.08
C SER A 195 -5.95 -8.93 -7.22
N ASN A 196 -7.03 -9.71 -7.22
CA ASN A 196 -7.35 -10.67 -8.29
C ASN A 196 -8.45 -10.20 -9.27
N ASN A 197 -9.75 -10.46 -9.06
CA ASN A 197 -10.53 -10.27 -7.84
C ASN A 197 -11.53 -11.42 -7.54
N ASP A 198 -11.22 -12.63 -7.99
CA ASP A 198 -11.95 -13.87 -7.65
C ASP A 198 -11.00 -14.92 -7.07
N LEU A 199 -11.53 -16.11 -6.75
CA LEU A 199 -10.76 -17.27 -6.29
C LEU A 199 -10.83 -18.44 -7.29
N ASP A 200 -10.77 -18.15 -8.60
CA ASP A 200 -10.85 -19.15 -9.68
C ASP A 200 -9.47 -19.73 -10.06
N MET A 201 -9.18 -20.94 -9.56
CA MET A 201 -7.95 -21.65 -9.87
C MET A 201 -7.86 -22.16 -11.33
N PHE A 202 -8.96 -22.32 -12.07
CA PHE A 202 -8.90 -22.63 -13.50
C PHE A 202 -8.38 -21.43 -14.29
N GLU A 203 -8.83 -20.23 -13.94
CA GLU A 203 -8.34 -19.00 -14.55
C GLU A 203 -6.85 -18.79 -14.24
N GLU A 204 -6.44 -18.88 -12.97
CA GLU A 204 -5.03 -18.73 -12.58
C GLU A 204 -4.13 -19.77 -13.28
N THR A 205 -4.58 -21.02 -13.39
CA THR A 205 -3.81 -22.09 -14.04
C THR A 205 -3.66 -21.86 -15.54
N ARG A 206 -4.73 -21.42 -16.21
CA ARG A 206 -4.71 -21.05 -17.63
C ARG A 206 -3.81 -19.84 -17.86
N LEU A 207 -3.93 -18.82 -17.02
CA LEU A 207 -3.14 -17.60 -17.10
C LEU A 207 -1.65 -17.89 -16.91
N ALA A 208 -1.26 -18.68 -15.90
CA ALA A 208 0.12 -19.12 -15.70
C ALA A 208 0.69 -19.77 -16.98
N ALA A 209 -0.08 -20.69 -17.59
CA ALA A 209 0.32 -21.40 -18.79
C ALA A 209 0.47 -20.50 -20.02
N PHE A 210 -0.40 -19.50 -20.20
CA PHE A 210 -0.31 -18.55 -21.32
C PHE A 210 0.77 -17.49 -21.10
N LEU A 211 0.90 -16.99 -19.87
CA LEU A 211 1.89 -15.98 -19.52
C LEU A 211 3.32 -16.49 -19.74
N ALA A 212 3.58 -17.74 -19.36
CA ALA A 212 4.87 -18.40 -19.61
C ALA A 212 5.23 -18.46 -21.11
N LYS A 213 4.25 -18.73 -21.99
CA LYS A 213 4.45 -18.75 -23.44
C LYS A 213 4.65 -17.35 -24.01
N GLY A 214 3.82 -16.40 -23.57
CA GLY A 214 3.87 -15.01 -24.05
C GLY A 214 5.20 -14.32 -23.73
N ILE A 215 5.74 -14.53 -22.53
CA ILE A 215 6.99 -13.92 -22.09
C ILE A 215 8.23 -14.61 -22.69
N SER A 216 8.19 -15.94 -22.85
CA SER A 216 9.33 -16.67 -23.43
C SER A 216 9.39 -16.58 -24.95
N GLY A 217 8.28 -16.30 -25.63
CA GLY A 217 8.15 -16.44 -27.08
C GLY A 217 8.15 -17.90 -27.55
N ASP A 218 8.07 -18.86 -26.62
CA ASP A 218 8.07 -20.30 -26.90
C ASP A 218 6.67 -20.88 -26.64
N PRO A 219 5.97 -21.37 -27.68
CA PRO A 219 4.64 -21.95 -27.52
C PRO A 219 4.65 -23.28 -26.73
N THR A 220 5.81 -23.89 -26.53
CA THR A 220 5.98 -25.14 -25.75
C THR A 220 6.22 -24.89 -24.26
N ALA A 221 6.49 -23.64 -23.86
CA ALA A 221 6.69 -23.27 -22.46
C ALA A 221 5.45 -23.58 -21.61
N LEU A 222 5.67 -24.21 -20.46
CA LEU A 222 4.65 -24.61 -19.48
C LEU A 222 3.43 -25.32 -20.13
N PRO A 223 3.58 -26.58 -20.58
CA PRO A 223 2.47 -27.32 -21.20
C PRO A 223 1.34 -27.60 -20.19
N ALA A 224 0.12 -27.81 -20.67
CA ALA A 224 -1.09 -27.97 -19.84
C ALA A 224 -0.93 -29.00 -18.71
N ARG A 225 -0.31 -30.16 -18.99
CA ARG A 225 -0.05 -31.18 -17.97
C ARG A 225 0.77 -30.61 -16.81
N ARG A 226 1.80 -29.83 -17.11
CA ARG A 226 2.67 -29.24 -16.09
C ARG A 226 1.97 -28.11 -15.33
N ALA A 227 1.12 -27.32 -16.01
CA ALA A 227 0.28 -26.33 -15.34
C ALA A 227 -0.71 -26.98 -14.36
N LEU A 228 -1.35 -28.09 -14.74
CA LEU A 228 -2.22 -28.84 -13.82
C LEU A 228 -1.43 -29.45 -12.65
N GLU A 229 -0.19 -29.92 -12.88
CA GLU A 229 0.70 -30.36 -11.80
C GLU A 229 1.00 -29.22 -10.81
N MET A 230 1.19 -27.97 -11.28
CA MET A 230 1.35 -26.79 -10.43
C MET A 230 0.12 -26.56 -9.55
N ALA A 231 -1.08 -26.61 -10.13
CA ALA A 231 -2.34 -26.41 -9.41
C ALA A 231 -2.70 -27.54 -8.43
N THR A 232 -2.01 -28.70 -8.49
CA THR A 232 -2.35 -29.88 -7.69
C THR A 232 -1.12 -30.42 -6.94
N ARG A 233 -0.37 -31.35 -7.54
CA ARG A 233 0.71 -32.11 -6.90
C ARG A 233 1.86 -31.23 -6.43
N LEU A 234 2.30 -30.28 -7.26
CA LEU A 234 3.38 -29.36 -6.91
C LEU A 234 2.91 -28.27 -5.95
N GLY A 235 1.64 -27.84 -6.04
CA GLY A 235 1.02 -26.98 -5.03
C GLY A 235 1.05 -27.65 -3.66
N ALA A 236 0.57 -28.89 -3.54
CA ALA A 236 0.65 -29.64 -2.29
C ALA A 236 2.10 -29.83 -1.79
N ALA A 237 3.05 -30.05 -2.70
CA ALA A 237 4.47 -30.12 -2.35
C ALA A 237 5.03 -28.77 -1.87
N ALA A 238 4.65 -27.67 -2.51
CA ALA A 238 5.05 -26.31 -2.13
C ALA A 238 4.49 -25.92 -0.75
N LEU A 239 3.27 -26.36 -0.45
CA LEU A 239 2.61 -26.22 0.85
C LEU A 239 3.15 -27.17 1.93
N HIS A 240 4.12 -28.04 1.61
CA HIS A 240 4.66 -29.08 2.52
C HIS A 240 3.65 -30.13 3.00
N ILE A 241 2.49 -30.23 2.33
CA ILE A 241 1.42 -31.22 2.61
C ILE A 241 1.30 -32.29 1.51
N GLY A 242 2.31 -32.39 0.64
CA GLY A 242 2.33 -33.32 -0.49
C GLY A 242 2.28 -34.80 -0.12
N HIS A 243 2.47 -35.14 1.16
CA HIS A 243 2.26 -36.48 1.69
C HIS A 243 0.77 -36.77 2.00
N LEU A 244 -0.05 -35.74 2.23
CA LEU A 244 -1.48 -35.85 2.50
C LEU A 244 -2.32 -35.82 1.23
N THR A 245 -2.00 -34.92 0.29
CA THR A 245 -2.90 -34.59 -0.83
C THR A 245 -2.15 -34.31 -2.15
N GLY A 246 -2.86 -33.80 -3.17
CA GLY A 246 -2.34 -33.34 -4.46
C GLY A 246 -2.17 -34.42 -5.53
N SER A 247 -2.43 -35.69 -5.23
CA SER A 247 -2.39 -36.78 -6.23
C SER A 247 -3.26 -37.96 -5.82
N LEU A 248 -3.83 -38.65 -6.80
CA LEU A 248 -4.64 -39.86 -6.58
C LEU A 248 -3.75 -41.10 -6.39
N VAL A 249 -3.21 -41.26 -5.18
CA VAL A 249 -2.34 -42.37 -4.79
C VAL A 249 -2.88 -42.99 -3.50
N ALA A 250 -2.96 -44.32 -3.44
CA ALA A 250 -3.43 -45.02 -2.24
C ALA A 250 -2.62 -44.61 -1.00
N GLY A 251 -3.33 -44.32 0.10
CA GLY A 251 -2.75 -43.82 1.36
C GLY A 251 -2.83 -42.30 1.54
N LYS A 252 -3.11 -41.53 0.47
CA LYS A 252 -3.42 -40.09 0.58
C LYS A 252 -4.88 -39.83 0.92
N CYS A 253 -5.17 -38.63 1.43
CA CYS A 253 -6.52 -38.14 1.65
C CYS A 253 -7.29 -38.06 0.32
N ALA A 254 -8.57 -38.43 0.36
CA ALA A 254 -9.48 -38.31 -0.77
C ALA A 254 -9.95 -36.86 -0.92
N ASP A 255 -9.06 -36.01 -1.45
CA ASP A 255 -9.33 -34.63 -1.82
C ASP A 255 -9.53 -34.59 -3.35
N LEU A 256 -10.79 -34.55 -3.80
CA LEU A 256 -11.18 -34.78 -5.19
C LEU A 256 -12.07 -33.66 -5.72
N ALA A 257 -11.94 -33.34 -7.01
CA ALA A 257 -12.90 -32.56 -7.75
C ALA A 257 -13.23 -33.28 -9.07
N THR A 258 -14.50 -33.23 -9.48
CA THR A 258 -14.98 -33.74 -10.77
C THR A 258 -15.34 -32.58 -11.68
N VAL A 259 -14.97 -32.67 -12.96
CA VAL A 259 -15.17 -31.60 -13.96
C VAL A 259 -15.96 -32.17 -15.12
N ASP A 260 -17.10 -31.56 -15.42
CA ASP A 260 -17.93 -31.90 -16.58
C ASP A 260 -17.34 -31.31 -17.86
N LEU A 261 -16.89 -32.19 -18.75
CA LEU A 261 -16.34 -31.80 -20.06
C LEU A 261 -17.39 -31.84 -21.18
N GLY A 262 -18.67 -32.09 -20.84
CA GLY A 262 -19.80 -32.10 -21.77
C GLY A 262 -20.26 -30.73 -22.31
N PRO A 263 -20.08 -29.59 -21.62
CA PRO A 263 -20.52 -28.30 -22.13
C PRO A 263 -19.96 -27.92 -23.51
N LEU A 264 -20.68 -27.03 -24.21
CA LEU A 264 -20.38 -26.66 -25.59
C LEU A 264 -18.98 -26.04 -25.75
N HIS A 265 -18.55 -25.18 -24.81
CA HIS A 265 -17.24 -24.53 -24.85
C HIS A 265 -16.07 -25.51 -24.73
N ASN A 266 -16.30 -26.73 -24.23
CA ASN A 266 -15.29 -27.79 -24.09
C ASN A 266 -15.40 -28.87 -25.18
N SER A 267 -16.18 -28.61 -26.23
CA SER A 267 -16.36 -29.51 -27.38
C SER A 267 -15.66 -28.99 -28.64
N PRO A 268 -15.13 -29.86 -29.53
CA PRO A 268 -15.14 -31.32 -29.47
C PRO A 268 -14.03 -31.91 -28.56
N LYS A 269 -14.20 -33.19 -28.18
CA LYS A 269 -13.18 -33.94 -27.42
C LYS A 269 -12.24 -34.67 -28.38
N PHE A 270 -10.94 -34.46 -28.20
CA PHE A 270 -9.91 -35.16 -28.98
C PHE A 270 -9.31 -36.30 -28.15
N SER A 271 -9.21 -37.49 -28.75
CA SER A 271 -8.70 -38.71 -28.08
C SER A 271 -7.39 -39.23 -28.66
N ARG A 272 -6.84 -38.57 -29.69
CA ARG A 272 -5.60 -39.01 -30.37
C ARG A 272 -4.38 -39.01 -29.46
N ASP A 273 -4.26 -38.02 -28.58
CA ASP A 273 -3.13 -37.84 -27.66
C ASP A 273 -3.59 -38.09 -26.23
N CYS A 274 -2.84 -38.90 -25.48
CA CYS A 274 -3.09 -39.16 -24.07
C CYS A 274 -3.07 -37.90 -23.19
N ASN A 275 -2.40 -36.83 -23.64
CA ASN A 275 -2.36 -35.54 -22.94
C ASN A 275 -3.51 -34.59 -23.33
N ALA A 276 -4.40 -34.98 -24.26
CA ALA A 276 -5.50 -34.12 -24.69
C ALA A 276 -6.42 -33.71 -23.54
N ILE A 277 -6.60 -34.58 -22.54
CA ILE A 277 -7.39 -34.28 -21.34
C ILE A 277 -6.85 -33.07 -20.57
N TYR A 278 -5.52 -32.94 -20.45
CA TYR A 278 -4.90 -31.80 -19.77
C TYR A 278 -5.16 -30.50 -20.55
N SER A 279 -5.12 -30.57 -21.88
CA SER A 279 -5.48 -29.42 -22.73
C SER A 279 -6.92 -28.98 -22.49
N GLN A 280 -7.86 -29.92 -22.38
CA GLN A 280 -9.27 -29.59 -22.08
C GLN A 280 -9.43 -28.95 -20.70
N LEU A 281 -8.77 -29.51 -19.68
CA LEU A 281 -8.85 -29.00 -18.31
C LEU A 281 -8.22 -27.61 -18.15
N VAL A 282 -7.09 -27.34 -18.79
CA VAL A 282 -6.35 -26.07 -18.59
C VAL A 282 -6.75 -24.97 -19.57
N TYR A 283 -7.03 -25.31 -20.84
CA TYR A 283 -7.25 -24.29 -21.87
C TYR A 283 -8.71 -24.07 -22.22
N ALA A 284 -9.62 -24.99 -21.86
CA ALA A 284 -11.03 -24.91 -22.24
C ALA A 284 -12.01 -24.95 -21.06
N ALA A 285 -11.72 -25.69 -19.99
CA ALA A 285 -12.62 -25.78 -18.84
C ALA A 285 -12.68 -24.49 -18.02
N HIS A 286 -13.79 -24.30 -17.31
CA HIS A 286 -14.04 -23.19 -16.40
C HIS A 286 -14.40 -23.71 -15.00
N ALA A 287 -14.31 -22.86 -13.97
CA ALA A 287 -14.75 -23.23 -12.62
C ALA A 287 -16.20 -23.74 -12.56
N GLN A 288 -17.11 -23.21 -13.40
CA GLN A 288 -18.52 -23.65 -13.42
C GLN A 288 -18.69 -25.08 -13.96
N ASP A 289 -17.68 -25.65 -14.60
CA ASP A 289 -17.68 -27.04 -15.07
C ASP A 289 -17.49 -28.03 -13.91
N VAL A 290 -17.03 -27.59 -12.74
CA VAL A 290 -16.90 -28.46 -11.56
C VAL A 290 -18.28 -28.91 -11.09
N THR A 291 -18.47 -30.21 -10.89
CA THR A 291 -19.75 -30.79 -10.43
C THR A 291 -19.72 -31.21 -8.99
N ASP A 292 -18.66 -31.87 -8.55
CA ASP A 292 -18.54 -32.43 -7.20
C ASP A 292 -17.18 -32.12 -6.60
N VAL A 293 -17.16 -31.88 -5.28
CA VAL A 293 -15.93 -31.67 -4.52
C VAL A 293 -15.98 -32.49 -3.24
N MET A 294 -14.89 -33.20 -2.98
CA MET A 294 -14.66 -34.01 -1.80
C MET A 294 -13.37 -33.55 -1.11
N VAL A 295 -13.39 -33.46 0.21
CA VAL A 295 -12.21 -33.22 1.03
C VAL A 295 -12.16 -34.29 2.12
N ASN A 296 -11.01 -34.94 2.26
CA ASN A 296 -10.77 -36.00 3.24
C ASN A 296 -11.88 -37.08 3.27
N GLY A 297 -12.38 -37.47 2.10
CA GLY A 297 -13.44 -38.47 1.98
C GLY A 297 -14.87 -37.95 2.19
N GLN A 298 -15.06 -36.66 2.52
CA GLN A 298 -16.37 -36.04 2.75
C GLN A 298 -16.75 -35.15 1.56
N TRP A 299 -17.97 -35.33 1.06
CA TRP A 299 -18.50 -34.49 -0.01
C TRP A 299 -18.88 -33.10 0.53
N LEU A 300 -18.27 -32.06 -0.03
CA LEU A 300 -18.61 -30.66 0.26
C LEU A 300 -19.54 -30.07 -0.81
N MET A 301 -19.48 -30.60 -2.02
CA MET A 301 -20.38 -30.26 -3.12
C MET A 301 -20.73 -31.51 -3.93
N ARG A 302 -22.00 -31.65 -4.33
CA ARG A 302 -22.49 -32.71 -5.21
C ARG A 302 -23.44 -32.12 -6.25
N ASP A 303 -23.27 -32.48 -7.51
CA ASP A 303 -24.12 -31.98 -8.60
C ASP A 303 -24.30 -30.44 -8.57
N ARG A 304 -23.20 -29.72 -8.29
CA ARG A 304 -23.11 -28.25 -8.12
C ARG A 304 -23.87 -27.66 -6.93
N GLN A 305 -24.34 -28.50 -6.00
CA GLN A 305 -25.00 -28.10 -4.76
C GLN A 305 -24.03 -28.21 -3.58
N LEU A 306 -23.81 -27.10 -2.87
CA LEU A 306 -23.00 -27.09 -1.64
C LEU A 306 -23.73 -27.84 -0.53
N LEU A 307 -22.98 -28.65 0.23
CA LEU A 307 -23.53 -29.53 1.27
C LEU A 307 -23.21 -29.05 2.70
N THR A 308 -22.19 -28.22 2.87
CA THR A 308 -21.68 -27.78 4.18
C THR A 308 -21.90 -26.29 4.44
N LEU A 309 -22.31 -25.51 3.44
CA LEU A 309 -22.43 -24.05 3.51
C LEU A 309 -23.77 -23.57 2.97
N ASP A 310 -24.37 -22.57 3.64
CA ASP A 310 -25.54 -21.84 3.16
C ASP A 310 -25.09 -20.63 2.31
N GLU A 311 -25.15 -20.79 0.98
CA GLU A 311 -24.77 -19.76 0.01
C GLU A 311 -25.63 -18.49 0.13
N THR A 312 -26.89 -18.62 0.52
CA THR A 312 -27.79 -17.47 0.71
C THR A 312 -27.37 -16.67 1.93
N ALA A 313 -27.19 -17.33 3.07
CA ALA A 313 -26.74 -16.67 4.30
C ALA A 313 -25.37 -15.98 4.14
N ILE A 314 -24.43 -16.63 3.45
CA ILE A 314 -23.10 -16.05 3.16
C ILE A 314 -23.24 -14.79 2.29
N THR A 315 -24.05 -14.84 1.24
CA THR A 315 -24.24 -13.70 0.34
C THR A 315 -24.93 -12.54 1.05
N GLU A 316 -25.89 -12.81 1.94
CA GLU A 316 -26.53 -11.78 2.76
C GLU A 316 -25.56 -11.13 3.74
N ALA A 317 -24.73 -11.93 4.42
CA ALA A 317 -23.68 -11.41 5.30
C ALA A 317 -22.66 -10.55 4.53
N ALA A 318 -22.22 -11.00 3.34
CA ALA A 318 -21.32 -10.24 2.49
C ALA A 318 -21.92 -8.89 2.07
N ARG A 319 -23.21 -8.84 1.73
CA ARG A 319 -23.92 -7.59 1.41
C ARG A 319 -24.01 -6.63 2.60
N ASP A 320 -24.12 -7.15 3.83
CA ASP A 320 -24.06 -6.31 5.03
C ASP A 320 -22.68 -5.69 5.21
N TYR A 321 -21.61 -6.49 5.08
CA TYR A 321 -20.24 -5.97 5.12
C TYR A 321 -19.97 -4.95 4.01
N ALA A 322 -20.42 -5.21 2.78
CA ALA A 322 -20.30 -4.25 1.68
C ALA A 322 -20.95 -2.90 2.04
N ARG A 323 -22.18 -2.89 2.57
CA ARG A 323 -22.84 -1.65 3.01
C ARG A 323 -22.06 -0.92 4.11
N ARG A 324 -21.47 -1.65 5.05
CA ARG A 324 -20.66 -1.06 6.14
C ARG A 324 -19.36 -0.47 5.63
N ILE A 325 -18.68 -1.17 4.71
CA ILE A 325 -17.45 -0.70 4.06
C ILE A 325 -17.75 0.51 3.18
N ASP A 326 -18.84 0.49 2.40
CA ASP A 326 -19.28 1.63 1.60
C ASP A 326 -19.56 2.84 2.49
N ALA A 327 -20.29 2.66 3.60
CA ALA A 327 -20.56 3.76 4.53
C ALA A 327 -19.25 4.35 5.10
N PHE A 328 -18.29 3.49 5.46
CA PHE A 328 -16.97 3.90 5.93
C PHE A 328 -16.18 4.65 4.86
N LEU A 329 -16.11 4.12 3.64
CA LEU A 329 -15.39 4.73 2.52
C LEU A 329 -16.04 6.05 2.09
N ILE A 330 -17.37 6.12 2.00
CA ILE A 330 -18.08 7.36 1.67
C ILE A 330 -17.80 8.45 2.72
N GLN A 331 -17.80 8.11 4.01
CA GLN A 331 -17.45 9.07 5.06
C GLN A 331 -15.99 9.55 4.93
N ARG A 332 -15.08 8.65 4.56
CA ARG A 332 -13.66 8.94 4.41
C ARG A 332 -13.33 9.69 3.12
N GLU A 333 -13.93 9.34 1.99
CA GLU A 333 -13.72 9.99 0.68
C GLU A 333 -14.35 11.38 0.62
N LYS A 334 -15.43 11.63 1.37
CA LYS A 334 -15.95 12.99 1.57
C LYS A 334 -14.95 13.88 2.33
N SER A 335 -13.98 13.30 3.02
CA SER A 335 -12.95 14.02 3.76
C SER A 335 -11.73 14.32 2.91
N VAL A 336 -11.53 15.60 2.56
CA VAL A 336 -10.34 16.08 1.86
C VAL A 336 -9.07 15.73 2.65
N LEU A 337 -9.14 15.80 3.98
CA LEU A 337 -8.04 15.38 4.86
C LEU A 337 -7.74 13.88 4.70
N SER A 338 -8.75 13.04 4.69
CA SER A 338 -8.55 11.60 4.55
C SER A 338 -8.02 11.22 3.17
N LYS A 339 -8.47 11.91 2.11
CA LYS A 339 -7.91 11.82 0.75
C LYS A 339 -6.44 12.26 0.72
N LEU A 340 -6.09 13.33 1.44
CA LEU A 340 -4.69 13.78 1.58
C LEU A 340 -3.82 12.73 2.28
N VAL A 341 -4.32 12.11 3.37
CA VAL A 341 -3.64 11.05 4.12
C VAL A 341 -3.45 9.79 3.28
N ALA A 342 -4.40 9.47 2.39
CA ALA A 342 -4.32 8.28 1.54
C ALA A 342 -3.22 8.38 0.45
N ILE A 343 -2.91 9.57 -0.05
CA ILE A 343 -1.99 9.77 -1.19
C ILE A 343 -0.59 10.25 -0.82
N GLY A 344 -0.33 10.49 0.47
CA GLY A 344 0.99 10.90 0.93
C GLY A 344 1.08 10.75 2.44
N GLY A 345 2.26 10.37 2.95
CA GLY A 345 2.55 10.34 4.38
C GLY A 345 2.39 11.73 4.97
N VAL A 346 1.17 12.06 5.40
CA VAL A 346 0.81 13.36 5.96
C VAL A 346 1.53 13.50 7.28
N THR A 347 2.40 14.50 7.37
CA THR A 347 3.03 14.90 8.62
C THR A 347 2.29 16.10 9.18
N GLN A 348 1.83 15.99 10.42
CA GLN A 348 1.34 17.15 11.16
C GLN A 348 2.56 17.95 11.65
N GLU A 349 2.74 19.17 11.15
CA GLU A 349 3.69 20.12 11.75
C GLU A 349 2.98 20.98 12.83
N GLU A 350 3.80 21.68 13.63
CA GLU A 350 3.45 22.59 14.73
C GLU A 350 2.03 23.17 14.72
N SER A 351 1.34 23.06 15.88
CA SER A 351 -0.10 23.31 16.01
C SER A 351 -0.57 24.75 15.77
N PHE A 352 0.33 25.74 15.91
CA PHE A 352 0.00 27.17 15.77
C PHE A 352 0.92 27.86 14.76
N GLU A 353 0.35 28.61 13.82
CA GLU A 353 1.08 29.55 12.95
C GLU A 353 0.60 30.97 13.26
N VAL A 354 1.55 31.85 13.57
CA VAL A 354 1.31 33.29 13.75
C VAL A 354 1.82 33.99 12.51
N GLN A 355 0.98 34.81 11.90
CA GLN A 355 1.34 35.55 10.70
C GLN A 355 0.77 36.96 10.70
N VAL A 356 1.48 37.87 10.05
CA VAL A 356 1.01 39.20 9.68
C VAL A 356 1.42 39.47 8.24
N LYS A 357 0.62 40.27 7.54
CA LYS A 357 0.91 40.69 6.18
C LYS A 357 0.57 42.17 6.04
N ALA A 358 1.41 42.93 5.37
CA ALA A 358 1.15 44.33 5.07
C ALA A 358 1.54 44.66 3.63
N ARG A 359 0.90 45.67 3.05
CA ARG A 359 1.29 46.23 1.74
C ARG A 359 2.60 46.98 1.92
N ALA A 360 3.61 46.60 1.15
CA ALA A 360 4.87 47.32 1.05
C ALA A 360 4.83 48.17 -0.23
N ALA A 361 4.48 49.44 -0.09
CA ALA A 361 4.47 50.39 -1.22
C ALA A 361 5.88 50.61 -1.79
N ASP A 362 6.90 50.56 -0.93
CA ASP A 362 8.30 50.63 -1.31
C ASP A 362 9.05 49.40 -0.74
N PRO A 363 9.42 48.41 -1.58
CA PRO A 363 10.13 47.22 -1.14
C PRO A 363 11.51 47.53 -0.56
N GLN A 364 12.11 48.68 -0.89
CA GLN A 364 13.44 49.06 -0.40
C GLN A 364 13.43 49.26 1.12
N ARG A 365 12.33 49.78 1.69
CA ARG A 365 12.20 49.95 3.15
C ARG A 365 12.30 48.63 3.92
N VAL A 366 11.73 47.56 3.37
CA VAL A 366 11.81 46.22 3.96
C VAL A 366 13.25 45.69 3.88
N LEU A 367 13.93 45.93 2.75
CA LEU A 367 15.33 45.54 2.56
C LEU A 367 16.28 46.31 3.48
N ASP A 368 16.04 47.59 3.69
CA ASP A 368 16.83 48.44 4.60
C ASP A 368 16.57 48.03 6.06
N GLY A 369 15.32 47.75 6.44
CA GLY A 369 14.97 47.26 7.78
C GLY A 369 15.64 45.91 8.12
N LEU A 370 15.79 45.03 7.13
CA LEU A 370 16.53 43.76 7.27
C LEU A 370 18.03 43.94 7.56
N GLN A 371 18.60 45.14 7.34
CA GLN A 371 20.01 45.45 7.67
C GLN A 371 20.19 45.95 9.11
N SER A 372 19.11 46.05 9.89
CA SER A 372 19.20 46.44 11.30
C SER A 372 20.05 45.46 12.11
N ASP A 373 20.91 45.98 13.00
CA ASP A 373 21.70 45.18 13.95
C ASP A 373 20.83 44.33 14.90
N ALA A 374 19.53 44.64 15.00
CA ALA A 374 18.58 43.85 15.78
C ALA A 374 18.14 42.54 15.11
N ILE A 375 18.40 42.37 13.80
CA ILE A 375 18.01 41.20 13.02
C ILE A 375 19.26 40.41 12.61
N THR A 376 19.31 39.14 12.98
CA THR A 376 20.33 38.21 12.45
C THR A 376 19.73 37.37 11.34
N ILE A 377 20.27 37.46 10.12
CA ILE A 377 19.82 36.64 8.98
C ILE A 377 20.54 35.29 9.00
N ILE A 378 19.77 34.20 9.09
CA ILE A 378 20.28 32.83 9.07
C ILE A 378 20.35 32.27 7.65
N ARG A 379 19.31 32.51 6.85
CA ARG A 379 19.22 31.98 5.47
C ARG A 379 18.39 32.88 4.57
N LYS A 380 18.73 32.91 3.28
CA LYS A 380 17.98 33.59 2.21
C LYS A 380 17.56 32.59 1.13
N ALA A 381 16.44 32.84 0.48
CA ALA A 381 15.98 32.10 -0.68
C ALA A 381 15.12 32.98 -1.58
N HIS A 382 15.11 32.70 -2.88
CA HIS A 382 14.27 33.37 -3.88
C HIS A 382 13.48 32.30 -4.64
N TYR A 383 12.16 32.48 -4.67
CA TYR A 383 11.22 31.56 -5.30
C TYR A 383 10.40 32.27 -6.37
N HIS A 384 10.16 31.56 -7.47
CA HIS A 384 8.97 31.76 -8.29
C HIS A 384 7.92 30.74 -7.83
N GLU A 385 6.85 31.21 -7.17
CA GLU A 385 5.82 30.30 -6.62
C GLU A 385 4.58 30.30 -7.52
N PHE A 386 4.12 29.10 -7.90
CA PHE A 386 2.81 28.86 -8.51
C PHE A 386 1.91 28.11 -7.52
N ASP A 387 0.86 28.78 -7.05
CA ASP A 387 -0.13 28.20 -6.14
C ASP A 387 -1.44 27.94 -6.90
N THR A 388 -1.93 26.70 -6.91
CA THR A 388 -3.30 26.34 -7.32
C THR A 388 -4.13 25.97 -6.08
N TYR A 389 -5.17 26.75 -5.81
CA TYR A 389 -6.09 26.55 -4.69
C TYR A 389 -7.35 25.82 -5.17
N PHE A 390 -7.56 24.62 -4.66
CA PHE A 390 -8.75 23.82 -4.80
C PHE A 390 -9.75 24.17 -3.69
N ARG A 391 -10.99 24.50 -4.06
CA ARG A 391 -12.09 24.80 -3.13
C ARG A 391 -13.14 23.71 -3.22
N PHE A 392 -13.60 23.23 -2.07
CA PHE A 392 -14.60 22.17 -1.96
C PHE A 392 -15.94 22.73 -1.48
N ALA A 393 -17.04 22.11 -1.89
CA ALA A 393 -18.38 22.47 -1.44
C ALA A 393 -18.62 22.03 0.03
N GLU A 394 -19.70 22.50 0.64
CA GLU A 394 -20.19 22.09 1.97
C GLU A 394 -20.27 20.55 2.10
N PRO A 395 -19.97 19.97 3.29
CA PRO A 395 -19.88 20.62 4.61
C PRO A 395 -18.45 20.99 5.04
N GLU A 396 -17.42 20.74 4.21
CA GLU A 396 -16.04 20.78 4.70
C GLU A 396 -15.41 22.18 4.65
N LYS A 397 -15.86 23.07 3.75
CA LYS A 397 -15.31 24.42 3.48
C LYS A 397 -13.77 24.54 3.48
N ASN A 398 -13.07 23.43 3.31
CA ASN A 398 -11.62 23.37 3.33
C ASN A 398 -11.08 23.87 1.98
N GLN A 399 -9.83 24.35 1.97
CA GLN A 399 -9.10 24.65 0.74
C GLN A 399 -7.84 23.80 0.69
N LEU A 400 -7.59 23.12 -0.43
CA LEU A 400 -6.35 22.40 -0.66
C LEU A 400 -5.49 23.22 -1.62
N ARG A 401 -4.25 23.52 -1.23
CA ARG A 401 -3.31 24.25 -2.09
C ARG A 401 -2.25 23.31 -2.63
N TYR A 402 -2.21 23.16 -3.95
CA TYR A 402 -1.06 22.64 -4.68
C TYR A 402 -0.08 23.77 -4.94
N ARG A 403 1.20 23.55 -4.65
CA ARG A 403 2.24 24.56 -4.77
C ARG A 403 3.45 24.00 -5.48
N GLU A 404 3.93 24.77 -6.44
CA GLU A 404 5.20 24.59 -7.14
C GLU A 404 6.12 25.75 -6.74
N ASP A 405 7.23 25.42 -6.08
CA ASP A 405 8.26 26.36 -5.64
C ASP A 405 9.50 26.18 -6.53
N ASP A 406 9.70 27.06 -7.53
CA ASP A 406 10.92 27.11 -8.34
C ASP A 406 11.99 27.91 -7.62
N PHE A 407 13.15 27.28 -7.34
CA PHE A 407 14.27 27.92 -6.67
C PHE A 407 15.11 28.72 -7.68
N LEU A 408 15.18 30.04 -7.49
CA LEU A 408 15.93 30.93 -8.37
C LEU A 408 17.34 31.18 -7.83
N ASP A 409 18.34 31.12 -8.72
CA ASP A 409 19.70 31.61 -8.43
C ASP A 409 19.81 33.13 -8.59
N GLU A 410 20.99 33.69 -8.33
CA GLU A 410 21.26 35.13 -8.45
C GLU A 410 21.08 35.67 -9.88
N LYS A 411 21.08 34.80 -10.90
CA LYS A 411 20.86 35.15 -12.30
C LYS A 411 19.39 34.98 -12.72
N GLY A 412 18.52 34.54 -11.82
CA GLY A 412 17.11 34.27 -12.09
C GLY A 412 16.85 32.93 -12.80
N THR A 413 17.82 32.01 -12.79
CA THR A 413 17.68 30.67 -13.39
C THR A 413 17.11 29.70 -12.37
N VAL A 414 16.18 28.83 -12.81
CA VAL A 414 15.59 27.78 -11.97
C VAL A 414 16.64 26.69 -11.72
N THR A 415 16.95 26.44 -10.45
CA THR A 415 17.94 25.44 -9.99
C THR A 415 17.30 24.15 -9.50
N GLY A 416 15.99 24.17 -9.27
CA GLY A 416 15.20 23.03 -8.87
C GLY A 416 13.77 23.45 -8.56
N THR A 417 12.88 22.47 -8.45
CA THR A 417 11.45 22.71 -8.21
C THR A 417 10.97 21.80 -7.09
N ARG A 418 10.18 22.36 -6.15
CA ARG A 418 9.56 21.59 -5.07
C ARG A 418 8.05 21.67 -5.15
N TYR A 419 7.40 20.51 -5.11
CA TYR A 419 5.96 20.39 -5.14
C TYR A 419 5.38 20.04 -3.76
N ARG A 420 4.29 20.69 -3.36
CA ARG A 420 3.65 20.45 -2.05
C ARG A 420 2.13 20.62 -2.08
N LEU A 421 1.44 19.75 -1.34
CA LEU A 421 0.04 19.92 -0.98
C LEU A 421 -0.08 20.50 0.44
N THR A 422 -0.97 21.46 0.63
CA THR A 422 -1.30 22.05 1.93
C THR A 422 -2.81 22.08 2.10
N LEU A 423 -3.36 21.30 3.03
CA LEU A 423 -4.75 21.45 3.44
C LEU A 423 -4.86 22.64 4.40
N ILE A 424 -5.66 23.61 3.98
CA ILE A 424 -5.91 24.86 4.68
C ILE A 424 -7.35 24.81 5.21
N GLY A 425 -7.49 24.69 6.52
CA GLY A 425 -8.80 24.76 7.19
C GLY A 425 -9.38 26.18 7.21
N GLU A 426 -10.66 26.26 7.59
CA GLU A 426 -11.42 27.51 7.74
C GLU A 426 -11.04 28.30 9.02
N SER A 427 -10.31 27.70 9.97
CA SER A 427 -10.17 28.22 11.33
C SER A 427 -9.15 29.36 11.46
N LYS A 428 -9.61 30.61 11.30
CA LYS A 428 -9.04 31.76 12.01
C LYS A 428 -9.39 31.59 13.49
N GLU A 429 -8.42 31.24 14.33
CA GLU A 429 -8.70 30.99 15.76
C GLU A 429 -8.89 32.31 16.51
N ARG A 430 -8.06 33.32 16.18
CA ARG A 430 -8.10 34.65 16.80
C ARG A 430 -7.38 35.68 15.93
N GLU A 431 -7.82 36.92 15.98
CA GLU A 431 -7.07 38.10 15.52
C GLU A 431 -6.59 38.88 16.74
N PHE A 432 -5.31 39.22 16.78
CA PHE A 432 -4.73 40.11 17.78
C PHE A 432 -4.68 41.55 17.25
N GLU A 433 -4.32 42.51 18.11
CA GLU A 433 -4.11 43.91 17.71
C GLU A 433 -3.11 44.00 16.52
N ASN A 434 -3.32 44.99 15.64
CA ASN A 434 -2.54 45.18 14.40
C ASN A 434 -2.64 44.01 13.39
N SER A 435 -3.81 43.35 13.32
CA SER A 435 -4.13 42.34 12.31
C SER A 435 -3.21 41.12 12.29
N VAL A 436 -2.62 40.76 13.43
CA VAL A 436 -1.86 39.52 13.57
C VAL A 436 -2.83 38.35 13.71
N LEU A 437 -2.65 37.33 12.88
CA LEU A 437 -3.58 36.20 12.76
C LEU A 437 -2.98 34.93 13.36
N LEU A 438 -3.79 34.22 14.16
CA LEU A 438 -3.48 32.88 14.68
C LEU A 438 -4.28 31.82 13.91
N PHE A 439 -3.57 30.85 13.33
CA PHE A 439 -4.16 29.70 12.64
C PHE A 439 -3.85 28.40 13.37
N ARG A 440 -4.83 27.49 13.40
CA ARG A 440 -4.68 26.11 13.90
C ARG A 440 -4.32 25.18 12.74
N SER A 441 -3.28 24.36 12.97
CA SER A 441 -2.68 23.31 12.13
C SER A 441 -3.12 23.16 10.65
N ARG A 442 -2.14 23.23 9.75
CA ARG A 442 -2.25 22.86 8.33
C ARG A 442 -1.68 21.45 8.12
N TYR A 443 -2.34 20.62 7.32
CA TYR A 443 -1.79 19.31 6.94
C TYR A 443 -0.94 19.47 5.68
N LEU A 444 0.28 18.92 5.71
CA LEU A 444 1.22 18.96 4.60
C LEU A 444 1.42 17.55 4.05
N ALA A 445 1.44 17.45 2.72
CA ALA A 445 1.86 16.25 2.02
C ALA A 445 2.80 16.64 0.86
N PRO A 446 3.83 15.80 0.57
CA PRO A 446 4.57 15.95 -0.69
C PRO A 446 3.61 15.75 -1.86
N ALA A 447 3.75 16.58 -2.90
CA ALA A 447 2.96 16.43 -4.11
C ALA A 447 3.78 15.62 -5.13
N THR A 448 3.62 14.30 -5.13
CA THR A 448 4.40 13.35 -5.95
C THR A 448 3.77 13.07 -7.32
N GLN A 449 2.53 13.53 -7.53
CA GLN A 449 1.80 13.34 -8.78
C GLN A 449 1.60 14.67 -9.53
N SER A 450 1.18 14.58 -10.78
CA SER A 450 0.90 15.77 -11.60
C SER A 450 -0.29 16.59 -11.05
N LEU A 451 -0.32 17.89 -11.37
CA LEU A 451 -1.48 18.74 -11.06
C LEU A 451 -2.79 18.15 -11.63
N ARG A 452 -2.74 17.57 -12.83
CA ARG A 452 -3.89 16.89 -13.46
C ARG A 452 -4.42 15.73 -12.61
N PHE A 453 -3.53 14.87 -12.12
CA PHE A 453 -3.91 13.78 -11.22
C PHE A 453 -4.67 14.32 -10.00
N TYR A 454 -4.17 15.39 -9.38
CA TYR A 454 -4.84 15.95 -8.19
C TYR A 454 -6.19 16.58 -8.51
N ARG A 455 -6.38 17.17 -9.69
CA ARG A 455 -7.70 17.65 -10.14
C ARG A 455 -8.69 16.50 -10.26
N GLU A 456 -8.29 15.41 -10.90
CA GLU A 456 -9.13 14.22 -11.11
C GLU A 456 -9.41 13.48 -9.79
N TYR A 457 -8.43 13.43 -8.89
CA TYR A 457 -8.54 12.74 -7.59
C TYR A 457 -9.40 13.50 -6.57
N PHE A 458 -9.17 14.81 -6.43
CA PHE A 458 -9.87 15.63 -5.44
C PHE A 458 -11.22 16.15 -5.93
N GLN A 459 -11.40 16.33 -7.25
CA GLN A 459 -12.63 16.84 -7.86
C GLN A 459 -13.12 18.14 -7.20
N PRO A 460 -12.31 19.22 -7.24
CA PRO A 460 -12.69 20.48 -6.60
C PRO A 460 -13.91 21.12 -7.25
N ALA A 461 -14.70 21.83 -6.47
CA ALA A 461 -15.85 22.60 -6.98
C ALA A 461 -15.40 23.85 -7.76
N SER A 462 -14.26 24.44 -7.38
CA SER A 462 -13.62 25.52 -8.13
C SER A 462 -12.12 25.57 -7.86
N GLU A 463 -11.38 26.20 -8.77
CA GLU A 463 -9.94 26.39 -8.68
C GLU A 463 -9.55 27.86 -8.76
N ARG A 464 -8.42 28.21 -8.17
CA ARG A 464 -7.81 29.52 -8.31
C ARG A 464 -6.30 29.46 -8.39
N GLU A 465 -5.72 30.17 -9.33
CA GLU A 465 -4.28 30.26 -9.50
C GLU A 465 -3.74 31.58 -8.96
N VAL A 466 -2.62 31.51 -8.26
CA VAL A 466 -1.83 32.66 -7.81
C VAL A 466 -0.37 32.43 -8.17
N GLU A 467 0.20 33.36 -8.92
CA GLU A 467 1.62 33.35 -9.29
C GLU A 467 2.31 34.51 -8.59
N LYS A 468 3.47 34.27 -7.97
CA LYS A 468 4.20 35.33 -7.28
C LYS A 468 5.71 35.11 -7.24
N ASP A 469 6.43 36.23 -7.24
CA ASP A 469 7.86 36.29 -6.95
C ASP A 469 8.05 36.50 -5.45
N ARG A 470 8.80 35.62 -4.78
CA ARG A 470 9.02 35.67 -3.33
C ARG A 470 10.50 35.69 -2.99
N ARG A 471 10.92 36.69 -2.23
CA ARG A 471 12.19 36.68 -1.51
C ARG A 471 11.93 36.35 -0.04
N ARG A 472 12.62 35.34 0.49
CA ARG A 472 12.41 34.83 1.84
C ARG A 472 13.68 34.85 2.65
N TRP A 473 13.57 35.30 3.89
CA TRP A 473 14.61 35.28 4.89
C TRP A 473 14.15 34.47 6.10
N LEU A 474 15.02 33.57 6.59
CA LEU A 474 14.94 33.07 7.96
C LEU A 474 15.80 33.98 8.81
N VAL A 475 15.21 34.61 9.82
CA VAL A 475 15.89 35.55 10.70
C VAL A 475 15.67 35.19 12.17
N VAL A 476 16.59 35.64 13.02
CA VAL A 476 16.42 35.65 14.47
C VAL A 476 16.24 37.08 14.93
N TYR A 477 15.16 37.35 15.66
CA TYR A 477 14.87 38.63 16.29
C TYR A 477 14.56 38.39 17.77
N ARG A 478 15.32 39.04 18.67
CA ARG A 478 15.24 38.85 20.14
C ARG A 478 15.25 37.37 20.57
N GLY A 479 16.07 36.56 19.91
CA GLY A 479 16.23 35.13 20.22
C GLY A 479 15.12 34.22 19.67
N VAL A 480 14.21 34.75 18.85
CA VAL A 480 13.11 33.99 18.23
C VAL A 480 13.26 33.98 16.72
N GLU A 481 13.03 32.81 16.11
CA GLU A 481 13.07 32.64 14.67
C GLU A 481 11.79 33.11 13.98
N PHE A 482 11.95 33.89 12.91
CA PHE A 482 10.88 34.32 12.03
C PHE A 482 11.24 34.10 10.56
N PHE A 483 10.24 33.79 9.75
CA PHE A 483 10.33 33.92 8.31
C PHE A 483 9.77 35.26 7.88
N ILE A 484 10.56 36.04 7.14
CA ILE A 484 10.13 37.26 6.48
C ILE A 484 10.05 36.95 4.99
N ASN A 485 8.90 37.20 4.36
CA ASN A 485 8.71 37.10 2.92
C ASN A 485 8.43 38.50 2.36
N LEU A 486 9.09 38.85 1.27
CA LEU A 486 8.76 39.98 0.42
C LEU A 486 8.22 39.42 -0.90
N ASP A 487 6.93 39.60 -1.12
CA ASP A 487 6.17 38.99 -2.20
C ASP A 487 5.71 40.03 -3.22
N ARG A 488 5.79 39.70 -4.51
CA ARG A 488 5.16 40.43 -5.61
C ARG A 488 4.21 39.50 -6.34
N LEU A 489 2.92 39.81 -6.34
CA LEU A 489 1.94 39.04 -7.10
C LEU A 489 2.10 39.34 -8.59
N LEU A 490 2.32 38.28 -9.37
CA LEU A 490 2.45 38.31 -10.83
C LEU A 490 1.11 37.96 -11.49
N ARG A 491 0.35 37.03 -10.89
CA ARG A 491 -0.99 36.66 -11.33
C ARG A 491 -1.93 36.49 -10.13
N PRO A 492 -2.99 37.31 -10.03
CA PRO A 492 -3.17 38.56 -10.77
C PRO A 492 -2.09 39.58 -10.38
N ALA A 493 -1.69 40.42 -11.32
CA ALA A 493 -0.66 41.42 -11.08
C ALA A 493 -1.20 42.52 -10.16
N THR A 494 -0.49 42.81 -9.07
CA THR A 494 -0.82 43.92 -8.17
C THR A 494 0.25 45.01 -8.20
N PRO A 495 -0.10 46.29 -8.03
CA PRO A 495 0.87 47.39 -8.07
C PRO A 495 1.76 47.46 -6.82
N HIS A 496 1.41 46.71 -5.75
CA HIS A 496 2.13 46.72 -4.48
C HIS A 496 2.91 45.43 -4.25
N HIS A 497 3.99 45.53 -3.48
CA HIS A 497 4.60 44.37 -2.85
C HIS A 497 3.89 44.08 -1.53
N PHE A 498 4.10 42.89 -0.98
CA PHE A 498 3.60 42.51 0.33
C PHE A 498 4.76 42.02 1.19
N VAL A 499 4.82 42.51 2.42
CA VAL A 499 5.71 41.94 3.44
C VAL A 499 4.88 41.02 4.33
N GLU A 500 5.35 39.79 4.52
CA GLU A 500 4.67 38.77 5.32
C GLU A 500 5.66 38.19 6.33
N ILE A 501 5.35 38.30 7.62
CA ILE A 501 6.15 37.74 8.70
C ILE A 501 5.42 36.55 9.30
N LYS A 502 6.13 35.43 9.49
CA LYS A 502 5.56 34.16 9.96
C LYS A 502 6.45 33.48 10.98
N SER A 503 5.85 32.89 12.01
CA SER A 503 6.48 31.90 12.87
C SER A 503 5.51 30.79 13.23
N ARG A 504 6.04 29.61 13.55
CA ARG A 504 5.28 28.44 14.01
C ARG A 504 5.70 28.04 15.43
N THR A 505 4.81 27.34 16.13
CA THR A 505 5.06 26.78 17.47
C THR A 505 4.02 25.73 17.86
N TRP A 506 4.39 24.82 18.77
CA TRP A 506 3.47 23.88 19.42
C TRP A 506 2.65 24.51 20.55
N SER A 507 3.09 25.66 21.10
CA SER A 507 2.50 26.27 22.29
C SER A 507 1.66 27.51 21.94
N LYS A 508 0.40 27.52 22.37
CA LYS A 508 -0.49 28.68 22.22
C LYS A 508 0.06 29.93 22.91
N ARG A 509 0.67 29.77 24.09
CA ARG A 509 1.27 30.87 24.86
C ARG A 509 2.48 31.46 24.14
N ASP A 510 3.32 30.59 23.58
CA ASP A 510 4.47 31.02 22.76
C ASP A 510 3.97 31.74 21.49
N ALA A 511 2.87 31.28 20.89
CA ALA A 511 2.26 31.96 19.74
C ALA A 511 1.80 33.39 20.09
N GLU A 512 1.21 33.60 21.28
CA GLU A 512 0.82 34.93 21.75
C GLU A 512 2.02 35.86 21.97
N ASP A 513 3.12 35.35 22.51
CA ASP A 513 4.34 36.14 22.71
C ASP A 513 5.05 36.45 21.38
N LYS A 514 5.07 35.48 20.46
CA LYS A 514 5.54 35.69 19.08
C LYS A 514 4.68 36.70 18.31
N ALA A 515 3.38 36.76 18.55
CA ALA A 515 2.50 37.75 17.93
C ALA A 515 2.90 39.19 18.31
N LYS A 516 3.29 39.44 19.55
CA LYS A 516 3.78 40.76 20.00
C LYS A 516 5.09 41.13 19.30
N LEU A 517 6.04 40.19 19.25
CA LEU A 517 7.32 40.38 18.58
C LEU A 517 7.17 40.62 17.07
N ILE A 518 6.20 39.98 16.44
CA ILE A 518 5.88 40.18 15.02
C ILE A 518 5.46 41.62 14.73
N VAL A 519 4.69 42.26 15.62
CA VAL A 519 4.30 43.67 15.46
C VAL A 519 5.51 44.59 15.54
N GLU A 520 6.38 44.37 16.53
CA GLU A 520 7.63 45.14 16.68
C GLU A 520 8.53 44.97 15.45
N LEU A 521 8.68 43.74 14.97
CA LEU A 521 9.47 43.41 13.79
C LEU A 521 8.86 44.03 12.52
N MET A 522 7.54 44.05 12.39
CA MET A 522 6.86 44.69 11.25
C MET A 522 7.13 46.19 11.20
N GLY A 523 7.06 46.87 12.35
CA GLY A 523 7.41 48.30 12.45
C GLY A 523 8.85 48.58 12.05
N LEU A 524 9.78 47.69 12.41
CA LEU A 524 11.20 47.80 12.04
C LEU A 524 11.44 47.57 10.53
N LEU A 525 10.60 46.79 9.86
CA LEU A 525 10.61 46.64 8.40
C LEU A 525 9.90 47.79 7.66
N GLY A 526 9.45 48.83 8.38
CA GLY A 526 8.90 50.06 7.80
C GLY A 526 7.45 49.95 7.32
N ALA A 527 6.73 48.88 7.71
CA ALA A 527 5.31 48.72 7.43
C ALA A 527 4.47 49.24 8.60
N LYS A 528 3.43 50.02 8.30
CA LYS A 528 2.54 50.58 9.32
C LYS A 528 1.34 49.69 9.62
N PRO A 529 0.74 49.76 10.82
CA PRO A 529 -0.43 48.96 11.16
C PRO A 529 -1.63 49.14 10.22
N ASP A 530 -1.85 50.35 9.69
CA ASP A 530 -2.91 50.69 8.73
C ASP A 530 -2.68 50.11 7.31
N GLU A 531 -1.48 49.61 7.03
CA GLU A 531 -1.12 48.94 5.77
C GLU A 531 -1.32 47.41 5.85
N SER A 532 -1.80 46.90 6.99
CA SER A 532 -2.01 45.47 7.23
C SER A 532 -3.15 44.91 6.38
N VAL A 533 -2.98 43.68 5.90
CA VAL A 533 -3.91 42.97 5.01
C VAL A 533 -4.26 41.63 5.63
N VAL A 534 -5.54 41.43 5.91
CA VAL A 534 -6.06 40.21 6.56
C VAL A 534 -6.34 39.12 5.52
N GLU A 535 -6.66 39.52 4.30
CA GLU A 535 -7.00 38.66 3.17
C GLU A 535 -5.83 37.74 2.78
N ARG A 536 -6.15 36.49 2.43
CA ARG A 536 -5.19 35.55 1.82
C ARG A 536 -4.86 36.02 0.39
N TYR A 537 -3.71 35.60 -0.15
CA TYR A 537 -3.38 35.94 -1.55
C TYR A 537 -4.44 35.43 -2.55
N ALA A 538 -5.04 34.27 -2.27
CA ALA A 538 -6.15 33.74 -3.04
C ALA A 538 -7.47 34.52 -2.89
N GLU A 539 -7.56 35.47 -1.96
CA GLU A 539 -8.71 36.37 -1.77
C GLU A 539 -8.41 37.75 -2.37
N ILE A 540 -7.21 38.28 -2.15
CA ILE A 540 -6.71 39.52 -2.78
C ILE A 540 -6.79 39.42 -4.31
N ALA A 541 -6.56 38.23 -4.85
CA ALA A 541 -6.67 37.97 -6.27
C ALA A 541 -8.10 38.12 -6.86
N SER A 542 -9.13 38.40 -6.05
CA SER A 542 -10.56 38.50 -6.46
C SER A 542 -11.04 39.91 -6.72
N GLU A 543 -10.25 40.88 -6.29
CA GLU A 543 -10.42 42.30 -6.60
C GLU A 543 -9.55 42.64 -7.81
#